data_AF-A0A2S7L0D1-F1
#
_entry.id   AF-A0A2S7L0D1-F1
#
_cell.length_a   1.000
_cell.length_b   1.000
_cell.length_c   1.000
_cell.angle_alpha   90.00
_cell.angle_beta   90.00
_cell.angle_gamma   90.00
#
_symmetry.space_group_name_H-M   'P 1'
#
loop_
_entity.id
_entity.type
_entity.pdbx_description
1 polymer ?
#
loop_
_entity_poly.entity_id
_entity_poly.type
_entity_poly.pdbx_seq_one_letter_code
_entity_poly.pdbx_strand_id
1 'polypeptide(L)'
;MSYFKNITIAFLGIFFFISISANAQENNLKIDSLQIVKKDSLKKRDSINTSLLKDYSTKIKQIEQLRINDSLKKIELEDKLNSLTTADNLQKEELLKKLQDLKDQENQRISDKKEKIASLKKNAKGFPVTGFFKDTLFIIYSRLGSFSASDRAEAISVRIKKLTDNNKFNNTSLKIIEIETIIDIVDNEKIILSISDNDAIWNNTTKEDLAIHYKNIIENAVLNYKKETSLITLLKEIGLALLIIVIFLFLIKYCVKLFKWSANKILEQENKK
;
A
#
# COMPACT_ATOMS: atom_id res chain seq x y z
N MET A 1 19.90 53.09 -46.18
CA MET A 1 20.13 52.83 -44.74
C MET A 1 19.02 51.93 -44.16
N SER A 2 18.75 50.76 -44.77
CA SER A 2 17.68 49.84 -44.31
C SER A 2 18.05 48.35 -44.37
N TYR A 3 19.20 47.99 -44.98
CA TYR A 3 19.66 46.61 -45.06
C TYR A 3 20.49 46.17 -43.84
N PHE A 4 21.12 47.11 -43.12
CA PHE A 4 21.92 46.79 -41.93
C PHE A 4 21.09 46.49 -40.68
N LYS A 5 19.82 46.90 -40.61
CA LYS A 5 18.96 46.72 -39.43
C LYS A 5 18.34 45.32 -39.34
N ASN A 6 18.17 44.64 -40.48
CA ASN A 6 17.57 43.30 -40.54
C ASN A 6 18.57 42.18 -40.23
N ILE A 7 19.87 42.40 -40.48
CA ILE A 7 20.93 41.42 -40.16
C ILE A 7 21.21 41.36 -38.66
N THR A 8 21.09 42.48 -37.94
CA THR A 8 21.30 42.52 -36.47
C THR A 8 20.18 41.80 -35.70
N ILE A 9 18.94 41.85 -36.20
CA ILE A 9 17.79 41.17 -35.57
C ILE A 9 17.85 39.65 -35.79
N ALA A 10 18.34 39.20 -36.96
CA ALA A 10 18.53 37.78 -37.24
C ALA A 10 19.65 37.15 -36.36
N PHE A 11 20.72 37.89 -36.08
CA PHE A 11 21.80 37.42 -35.21
C PHE A 11 21.39 37.35 -33.72
N LEU A 12 20.53 38.26 -33.24
CA LEU A 12 20.01 38.21 -31.86
C LEU A 12 19.09 37.00 -31.63
N GLY A 13 18.27 36.63 -32.64
CA GLY A 13 17.39 35.47 -32.56
C GLY A 13 18.12 34.13 -32.54
N ILE A 14 19.23 34.02 -33.29
CA ILE A 14 20.06 32.80 -33.32
C ILE A 14 20.81 32.62 -31.99
N PHE A 15 21.33 33.70 -31.40
CA PHE A 15 21.99 33.63 -30.08
C PHE A 15 21.01 33.23 -28.97
N PHE A 16 19.76 33.73 -29.01
CA PHE A 16 18.73 33.37 -28.03
C PHE A 16 18.32 31.89 -28.11
N PHE A 17 18.24 31.32 -29.31
CA PHE A 17 17.95 29.89 -29.50
C PHE A 17 19.10 28.97 -29.07
N ILE A 18 20.35 29.37 -29.24
CA ILE A 18 21.52 28.61 -28.78
C ILE A 18 21.60 28.60 -27.25
N SER A 19 21.29 29.72 -26.58
CA SER A 19 21.27 29.78 -25.11
C SER A 19 20.16 28.94 -24.48
N ILE A 20 18.98 28.85 -25.11
CA ILE A 20 17.87 28.00 -24.63
C ILE A 20 18.19 26.52 -24.79
N SER A 21 18.80 26.12 -25.92
CA SER A 21 19.17 24.72 -26.17
C SER A 21 20.32 24.25 -25.28
N ALA A 22 21.31 25.11 -24.98
CA ALA A 22 22.36 24.82 -24.01
C ALA A 22 21.80 24.63 -22.58
N ASN A 23 20.90 25.51 -22.12
CA ASN A 23 20.24 25.38 -20.81
C ASN A 23 19.32 24.15 -20.72
N ALA A 24 18.63 23.79 -21.81
CA ALA A 24 17.80 22.59 -21.85
C ALA A 24 18.66 21.30 -21.76
N GLN A 25 19.82 21.29 -22.42
CA GLN A 25 20.73 20.15 -22.41
C GLN A 25 21.44 19.98 -21.05
N GLU A 26 21.84 21.08 -20.40
CA GLU A 26 22.41 21.04 -19.04
C GLU A 26 21.37 20.59 -18.00
N ASN A 27 20.12 21.06 -18.10
CA ASN A 27 19.04 20.61 -17.22
C ASN A 27 18.72 19.12 -17.41
N ASN A 28 18.71 18.61 -18.65
CA ASN A 28 18.47 17.20 -18.91
C ASN A 28 19.62 16.31 -18.39
N LEU A 29 20.89 16.71 -18.56
CA LEU A 29 22.05 16.01 -17.98
C LEU A 29 22.00 15.98 -16.43
N LYS A 30 21.49 17.05 -15.81
CA LYS A 30 21.31 17.13 -14.36
C LYS A 30 20.15 16.25 -13.88
N ILE A 31 19.07 16.14 -14.65
CA ILE A 31 17.94 15.24 -14.36
C ILE A 31 18.37 13.77 -14.47
N ASP A 32 19.09 13.41 -15.53
CA ASP A 32 19.56 12.03 -15.74
C ASP A 32 20.57 11.60 -14.67
N SER A 33 21.52 12.47 -14.32
CA SER A 33 22.47 12.19 -13.24
C SER A 33 21.78 12.06 -11.87
N LEU A 34 20.78 12.89 -11.56
CA LEU A 34 19.97 12.76 -10.35
C LEU A 34 19.15 11.45 -10.33
N GLN A 35 18.60 11.04 -11.47
CA GLN A 35 17.88 9.76 -11.59
C GLN A 35 18.82 8.55 -11.41
N ILE A 36 20.02 8.60 -11.99
CA ILE A 36 21.04 7.55 -11.85
C ILE A 36 21.50 7.44 -10.40
N VAL A 37 21.86 8.56 -9.76
CA VAL A 37 22.27 8.59 -8.34
C VAL A 37 21.14 8.08 -7.43
N LYS A 38 19.89 8.45 -7.72
CA LYS A 38 18.72 7.94 -7.01
C LYS A 38 18.59 6.42 -7.19
N LYS A 39 18.73 5.91 -8.41
CA LYS A 39 18.64 4.47 -8.71
C LYS A 39 19.75 3.66 -8.04
N ASP A 40 20.98 4.15 -8.03
CA ASP A 40 22.11 3.52 -7.35
C ASP A 40 21.93 3.51 -5.83
N SER A 41 21.40 4.60 -5.26
CA SER A 41 21.08 4.67 -3.83
C SER A 41 20.00 3.65 -3.43
N LEU A 42 18.99 3.43 -4.27
CA LEU A 42 17.92 2.46 -4.07
C LEU A 42 18.47 1.02 -4.15
N LYS A 43 19.32 0.74 -5.14
CA LYS A 43 19.98 -0.57 -5.29
C LYS A 43 20.86 -0.92 -4.08
N LYS A 44 21.59 0.06 -3.54
CA LYS A 44 22.38 -0.07 -2.29
C LYS A 44 21.49 -0.36 -1.08
N ARG A 45 20.35 0.33 -0.94
CA ARG A 45 19.39 0.09 0.16
C ARG A 45 18.79 -1.31 0.11
N ASP A 46 18.45 -1.79 -1.07
CA ASP A 46 17.95 -3.15 -1.23
C ASP A 46 18.99 -4.19 -0.83
N SER A 47 20.28 -3.92 -1.11
CA SER A 47 21.37 -4.78 -0.63
C SER A 47 21.41 -4.85 0.90
N ILE A 48 21.18 -3.72 1.59
CA ILE A 48 21.11 -3.65 3.06
C ILE A 48 19.90 -4.43 3.58
N ASN A 49 18.70 -4.20 3.04
CA ASN A 49 17.50 -4.95 3.43
C ASN A 49 17.70 -6.47 3.21
N THR A 50 18.33 -6.85 2.09
CA THR A 50 18.61 -8.26 1.77
C THR A 50 19.58 -8.89 2.77
N SER A 51 20.67 -8.19 3.12
CA SER A 51 21.65 -8.67 4.09
C SER A 51 21.03 -8.85 5.48
N LEU A 52 20.32 -7.83 5.96
CA LEU A 52 19.66 -7.86 7.27
C LEU A 52 18.67 -9.03 7.38
N LEU A 53 17.93 -9.30 6.29
CA LEU A 53 16.94 -10.36 6.26
C LEU A 53 17.56 -11.75 6.11
N LYS A 54 18.70 -11.89 5.43
CA LYS A 54 19.39 -13.18 5.23
C LYS A 54 19.89 -13.79 6.55
N ASP A 55 20.48 -12.97 7.41
CA ASP A 55 20.95 -13.44 8.72
C ASP A 55 19.76 -13.87 9.59
N TYR A 56 18.68 -13.08 9.53
CA TYR A 56 17.46 -13.38 10.25
C TYR A 56 16.74 -14.63 9.73
N SER A 57 16.64 -14.81 8.42
CA SER A 57 15.96 -15.96 7.81
C SER A 57 16.67 -17.27 8.15
N THR A 58 18.00 -17.28 8.21
CA THR A 58 18.79 -18.42 8.70
C THR A 58 18.43 -18.75 10.16
N LYS A 59 18.37 -17.74 11.02
CA LYS A 59 17.97 -17.91 12.42
C LYS A 59 16.53 -18.43 12.56
N ILE A 60 15.61 -17.96 11.72
CA ILE A 60 14.22 -18.44 11.71
C ILE A 60 14.13 -19.91 11.31
N LYS A 61 14.92 -20.36 10.33
CA LYS A 61 14.97 -21.78 9.97
C LYS A 61 15.47 -22.65 11.14
N GLN A 62 16.46 -22.19 11.89
CA GLN A 62 16.94 -22.87 13.09
C GLN A 62 15.88 -22.91 14.19
N ILE A 63 15.17 -21.80 14.41
CA ILE A 63 14.05 -21.73 15.36
C ILE A 63 12.94 -22.70 14.96
N GLU A 64 12.64 -22.81 13.67
CA GLU A 64 11.61 -23.72 13.18
C GLU A 64 12.00 -25.20 13.41
N GLN A 65 13.26 -25.56 13.19
CA GLN A 65 13.77 -26.89 13.52
C GLN A 65 13.65 -27.19 15.02
N LEU A 66 13.99 -26.22 15.87
CA LEU A 66 13.81 -26.35 17.32
C LEU A 66 12.33 -26.51 17.70
N ARG A 67 11.44 -25.74 17.06
CA ARG A 67 9.99 -25.81 17.28
C ARG A 67 9.41 -27.17 16.91
N ILE A 68 9.87 -27.76 15.80
CA ILE A 68 9.48 -29.12 15.39
C ILE A 68 9.93 -30.13 16.45
N ASN A 69 11.18 -30.05 16.89
CA ASN A 69 11.70 -30.94 17.93
C ASN A 69 10.95 -30.80 19.25
N ASP A 70 10.63 -29.58 19.68
CA ASP A 70 9.86 -29.33 20.90
C ASP A 70 8.40 -29.77 20.77
N SER A 71 7.81 -29.67 19.57
CA SER A 71 6.47 -30.22 19.28
C SER A 71 6.45 -31.75 19.40
N LEU A 72 7.51 -32.43 18.92
CA LEU A 72 7.64 -33.88 19.08
C LEU A 72 7.81 -34.27 20.56
N LYS A 73 8.64 -33.55 21.31
CA LYS A 73 8.78 -33.76 22.78
C LYS A 73 7.46 -33.55 23.50
N LYS A 74 6.68 -32.54 23.09
CA LYS A 74 5.37 -32.25 23.69
C LYS A 74 4.43 -33.44 23.52
N ILE A 75 4.36 -34.01 22.32
CA ILE A 75 3.58 -35.22 22.04
C ILE A 75 4.04 -36.37 22.95
N GLU A 76 5.35 -36.60 23.04
CA GLU A 76 5.91 -37.66 23.90
C GLU A 76 5.56 -37.46 25.39
N LEU A 77 5.60 -36.22 25.87
CA LEU A 77 5.23 -35.87 27.25
C LEU A 77 3.72 -36.03 27.50
N GLU A 78 2.89 -35.69 26.52
CA GLU A 78 1.43 -35.89 26.56
C GLU A 78 1.08 -37.38 26.58
N ASP A 79 1.74 -38.20 25.77
CA ASP A 79 1.57 -39.66 25.77
C ASP A 79 1.98 -40.28 27.11
N LYS A 80 3.12 -39.86 27.66
CA LYS A 80 3.56 -40.27 29.00
C LYS A 80 2.52 -39.89 30.06
N LEU A 81 2.01 -38.67 30.02
CA LEU A 81 0.98 -38.18 30.95
C LEU A 81 -0.29 -39.03 30.89
N ASN A 82 -0.71 -39.44 29.69
CA ASN A 82 -1.89 -40.27 29.47
C ASN A 82 -1.71 -41.73 29.94
N SER A 83 -0.47 -42.22 29.97
CA SER A 83 -0.15 -43.58 30.43
C SER A 83 -0.04 -43.73 31.96
N LEU A 84 0.04 -42.62 32.70
CA LEU A 84 0.19 -42.64 34.16
C LEU A 84 -1.12 -42.97 34.88
N THR A 85 -0.99 -43.67 36.02
CA THR A 85 -2.14 -44.04 36.86
C THR A 85 -2.39 -43.01 37.96
N THR A 86 -3.52 -43.11 38.67
CA THR A 86 -3.92 -42.17 39.74
C THR A 86 -2.98 -42.17 40.96
N ALA A 87 -2.08 -43.16 41.08
CA ALA A 87 -1.10 -43.25 42.16
C ALA A 87 0.16 -42.40 41.90
N ASP A 88 0.40 -41.97 40.67
CA ASP A 88 1.64 -41.33 40.21
C ASP A 88 1.58 -39.79 40.25
N ASN A 89 0.94 -39.23 41.29
CA ASN A 89 0.64 -37.79 41.37
C ASN A 89 1.88 -36.87 41.24
N LEU A 90 3.03 -37.27 41.80
CA LEU A 90 4.27 -36.51 41.70
C LEU A 90 4.84 -36.48 40.27
N GLN A 91 4.82 -37.63 39.57
CA GLN A 91 5.27 -37.71 38.19
C GLN A 91 4.35 -36.93 37.25
N LYS A 92 3.04 -36.97 37.52
CA LYS A 92 2.04 -36.18 36.80
C LYS A 92 2.30 -34.68 36.93
N GLU A 93 2.57 -34.20 38.15
CA GLU A 93 2.91 -32.78 38.38
C GLU A 93 4.18 -32.37 37.64
N GLU A 94 5.21 -33.21 37.63
CA GLU A 94 6.46 -32.95 36.90
C GLU A 94 6.25 -32.84 35.38
N LEU A 95 5.46 -33.74 34.79
CA LEU A 95 5.13 -33.72 33.37
C LEU A 95 4.31 -32.47 32.99
N LEU A 96 3.33 -32.10 33.82
CA LEU A 96 2.55 -30.88 33.63
C LEU A 96 3.43 -29.63 33.67
N LYS A 97 4.38 -29.58 34.61
CA LYS A 97 5.35 -28.48 34.69
C LYS A 97 6.22 -28.39 33.43
N LYS A 98 6.74 -29.52 32.94
CA LYS A 98 7.52 -29.57 31.68
C LYS A 98 6.71 -29.09 30.48
N LEU A 99 5.44 -29.49 30.38
CA LEU A 99 4.55 -29.02 29.32
C LEU A 99 4.29 -27.51 29.40
N GLN A 100 4.12 -26.99 30.61
CA GLN A 100 3.95 -25.56 30.84
C GLN A 100 5.22 -24.77 30.49
N ASP A 101 6.39 -25.25 30.91
CA ASP A 101 7.68 -24.64 30.57
C ASP A 101 7.89 -24.59 29.04
N LEU A 102 7.55 -25.65 28.31
CA LEU A 102 7.61 -25.68 26.84
C LEU A 102 6.65 -24.66 26.20
N LYS A 103 5.44 -24.52 26.74
CA LYS A 103 4.46 -23.54 26.26
C LYS A 103 4.94 -22.11 26.50
N ASP A 104 5.52 -21.83 27.67
CA ASP A 104 6.03 -20.50 28.02
C ASP A 104 7.25 -20.13 27.18
N GLN A 105 8.14 -21.09 26.91
CA GLN A 105 9.25 -20.91 25.95
C GLN A 105 8.75 -20.60 24.54
N GLU A 106 7.70 -21.28 24.06
CA GLU A 106 7.12 -20.99 22.75
C GLU A 106 6.53 -19.58 22.68
N ASN A 107 5.77 -19.17 23.69
CA ASN A 107 5.22 -17.82 23.78
C ASN A 107 6.34 -16.75 23.77
N GLN A 108 7.42 -16.99 24.51
CA GLN A 108 8.57 -16.11 24.53
C GLN A 108 9.24 -16.01 23.15
N ARG A 109 9.46 -17.14 22.47
CA ARG A 109 10.02 -17.15 21.10
C ARG A 109 9.17 -16.39 20.10
N ILE A 110 7.84 -16.52 20.19
CA ILE A 110 6.91 -15.76 19.34
C ILE A 110 7.05 -14.26 19.60
N SER A 111 7.17 -13.84 20.87
CA SER A 111 7.41 -12.43 21.24
C SER A 111 8.74 -11.93 20.68
N ASP A 112 9.82 -12.67 20.93
CA ASP A 112 11.17 -12.32 20.46
C ASP A 112 11.24 -12.19 18.94
N LYS A 113 10.58 -13.10 18.22
CA LYS A 113 10.43 -13.06 16.75
C LYS A 113 9.76 -11.76 16.30
N LYS A 114 8.64 -11.40 16.94
CA LYS A 114 7.87 -10.20 16.61
C LYS A 114 8.67 -8.93 16.89
N GLU A 115 9.33 -8.86 18.04
CA GLU A 115 10.21 -7.74 18.41
C GLU A 115 11.40 -7.61 17.47
N LYS A 116 12.02 -8.72 17.09
CA LYS A 116 13.13 -8.72 16.14
C LYS A 116 12.69 -8.19 14.78
N ILE A 117 11.54 -8.62 14.25
CA ILE A 117 11.00 -8.08 12.99
C ILE A 117 10.71 -6.58 13.11
N ALA A 118 10.13 -6.14 14.22
CA ALA A 118 9.88 -4.72 14.45
C ALA A 118 11.19 -3.90 14.47
N SER A 119 12.24 -4.43 15.08
CA SER A 119 13.57 -3.80 15.07
C SER A 119 14.18 -3.73 13.67
N LEU A 120 14.02 -4.79 12.86
CA LEU A 120 14.50 -4.81 11.48
C LEU A 120 13.76 -3.76 10.63
N LYS A 121 12.45 -3.61 10.83
CA LYS A 121 11.65 -2.60 10.13
C LYS A 121 12.09 -1.16 10.42
N LYS A 122 12.58 -0.86 11.63
CA LYS A 122 13.09 0.50 11.96
C LYS A 122 14.25 0.92 11.07
N ASN A 123 15.09 -0.03 10.66
CA ASN A 123 16.28 0.23 9.85
C ASN A 123 16.07 -0.07 8.35
N ALA A 124 15.01 -0.79 8.01
CA ALA A 124 14.68 -1.14 6.64
C ALA A 124 13.93 0.00 5.93
N LYS A 125 14.29 0.26 4.68
CA LYS A 125 13.50 1.15 3.83
C LYS A 125 12.41 0.34 3.13
N GLY A 126 11.15 0.70 3.38
CA GLY A 126 10.00 0.18 2.64
C GLY A 126 9.59 1.07 1.47
N PHE A 127 8.97 0.47 0.46
CA PHE A 127 8.46 1.15 -0.73
C PHE A 127 6.94 0.95 -0.83
N PRO A 128 6.15 2.02 -0.93
CA PRO A 128 4.70 1.91 -0.93
C PRO A 128 4.18 1.41 -2.28
N VAL A 129 3.28 0.43 -2.21
CA VAL A 129 2.36 0.12 -3.31
C VAL A 129 1.20 1.08 -3.22
N THR A 130 1.10 1.95 -4.22
CA THR A 130 0.07 2.98 -4.31
C THR A 130 -1.12 2.49 -5.10
N GLY A 131 -2.31 2.60 -4.50
CA GLY A 131 -3.58 2.31 -5.13
C GLY A 131 -4.12 3.54 -5.86
N PHE A 132 -5.43 3.71 -5.78
CA PHE A 132 -6.15 4.87 -6.33
C PHE A 132 -6.03 6.08 -5.39
N PHE A 133 -6.33 7.28 -5.87
CA PHE A 133 -6.29 8.53 -5.09
C PHE A 133 -4.99 8.83 -4.32
N LYS A 134 -3.87 8.20 -4.70
CA LYS A 134 -2.57 8.25 -4.01
C LYS A 134 -2.54 7.55 -2.64
N ASP A 135 -3.52 6.69 -2.37
CA ASP A 135 -3.54 5.89 -1.15
C ASP A 135 -2.45 4.81 -1.18
N THR A 136 -1.85 4.54 -0.02
CA THR A 136 -0.91 3.44 0.13
C THR A 136 -1.66 2.18 0.56
N LEU A 137 -1.55 1.12 -0.21
CA LEU A 137 -2.21 -0.16 0.07
C LEU A 137 -1.38 -1.03 1.02
N PHE A 138 -0.09 -1.17 0.73
CA PHE A 138 0.87 -1.92 1.55
C PHE A 138 2.31 -1.54 1.17
N ILE A 139 3.28 -2.05 1.94
CA ILE A 139 4.70 -1.71 1.79
C ILE A 139 5.51 -2.94 1.37
N ILE A 140 6.37 -2.78 0.37
CA ILE A 140 7.34 -3.79 -0.08
C ILE A 140 8.74 -3.45 0.46
N TYR A 141 9.39 -4.43 1.06
CA TYR A 141 10.74 -4.29 1.64
C TYR A 141 11.80 -5.11 0.92
N SER A 142 11.38 -6.14 0.20
CA SER A 142 12.28 -7.12 -0.40
C SER A 142 12.33 -6.99 -1.93
N ARG A 143 13.47 -7.34 -2.51
CA ARG A 143 13.62 -7.52 -3.95
C ARG A 143 13.12 -8.90 -4.38
N LEU A 144 12.81 -9.06 -5.66
CA LEU A 144 12.41 -10.34 -6.25
C LEU A 144 13.08 -10.48 -7.62
N GLY A 145 13.93 -11.50 -7.76
CA GLY A 145 14.77 -11.66 -8.95
C GLY A 145 15.61 -10.41 -9.22
N SER A 146 15.53 -9.91 -10.46
CA SER A 146 16.20 -8.68 -10.90
C SER A 146 15.50 -7.39 -10.48
N PHE A 147 14.25 -7.46 -10.00
CA PHE A 147 13.48 -6.28 -9.63
C PHE A 147 13.85 -5.80 -8.23
N SER A 148 14.22 -4.52 -8.12
CA SER A 148 14.41 -3.84 -6.83
C SER A 148 13.10 -3.76 -6.06
N ALA A 149 13.14 -3.59 -4.73
CA ALA A 149 11.92 -3.43 -3.92
C ALA A 149 11.08 -2.22 -4.38
N SER A 150 11.77 -1.15 -4.82
CA SER A 150 11.14 0.04 -5.41
C SER A 150 10.49 -0.27 -6.75
N ASP A 151 11.21 -0.90 -7.68
CA ASP A 151 10.68 -1.22 -9.02
C ASP A 151 9.49 -2.19 -8.92
N ARG A 152 9.54 -3.14 -7.97
CA ARG A 152 8.41 -4.01 -7.64
C ARG A 152 7.20 -3.19 -7.21
N ALA A 153 7.36 -2.33 -6.20
CA ALA A 153 6.25 -1.55 -5.65
C ALA A 153 5.58 -0.68 -6.73
N GLU A 154 6.39 -0.07 -7.60
CA GLU A 154 5.91 0.71 -8.74
C GLU A 154 5.18 -0.16 -9.77
N ALA A 155 5.77 -1.28 -10.19
CA ALA A 155 5.15 -2.19 -11.15
C ALA A 155 3.81 -2.75 -10.64
N ILE A 156 3.75 -3.13 -9.36
CA ILE A 156 2.51 -3.59 -8.71
C ILE A 156 1.47 -2.46 -8.71
N SER A 157 1.85 -1.24 -8.33
CA SER A 157 0.95 -0.07 -8.33
C SER A 157 0.34 0.18 -9.72
N VAL A 158 1.16 0.09 -10.77
CA VAL A 158 0.71 0.25 -12.16
C VAL A 158 -0.27 -0.86 -12.56
N ARG A 159 0.01 -2.11 -12.18
CA ARG A 159 -0.87 -3.26 -12.49
C ARG A 159 -2.21 -3.15 -11.77
N ILE A 160 -2.21 -2.76 -10.50
CA ILE A 160 -3.45 -2.55 -9.72
C ILE A 160 -4.32 -1.49 -10.38
N LYS A 161 -3.74 -0.37 -10.83
CA LYS A 161 -4.51 0.69 -11.52
C LYS A 161 -5.14 0.19 -12.82
N LYS A 162 -4.47 -0.70 -13.55
CA LYS A 162 -5.00 -1.30 -14.80
C LYS A 162 -6.15 -2.29 -14.57
N LEU A 163 -6.41 -2.72 -13.33
CA LEU A 163 -7.56 -3.60 -13.03
C LEU A 163 -8.90 -2.92 -13.30
N THR A 164 -8.95 -1.59 -13.29
CA THR A 164 -10.19 -0.83 -13.54
C THR A 164 -10.51 -0.66 -15.02
N ASP A 165 -9.52 -0.81 -15.91
CA ASP A 165 -9.69 -0.66 -17.36
C ASP A 165 -10.64 -1.73 -17.91
N ASN A 166 -10.72 -2.88 -17.23
CA ASN A 166 -11.61 -3.97 -17.56
C ASN A 166 -12.95 -3.81 -16.82
N ASN A 167 -14.02 -3.52 -17.57
CA ASN A 167 -15.39 -3.41 -17.04
C ASN A 167 -15.90 -4.70 -16.35
N LYS A 168 -15.15 -5.81 -16.43
CA LYS A 168 -15.50 -7.12 -15.87
C LYS A 168 -14.92 -7.41 -14.47
N PHE A 169 -14.06 -6.55 -13.91
CA PHE A 169 -13.48 -6.82 -12.59
C PHE A 169 -14.57 -6.85 -11.50
N ASN A 170 -14.68 -7.98 -10.79
CA ASN A 170 -15.61 -8.28 -9.71
C ASN A 170 -14.86 -8.74 -8.45
N ASN A 171 -15.57 -8.90 -7.32
CA ASN A 171 -15.02 -9.25 -6.00
C ASN A 171 -14.36 -10.65 -5.91
N THR A 172 -14.29 -11.40 -7.01
CA THR A 172 -13.64 -12.72 -7.08
C THR A 172 -12.73 -12.85 -8.29
N SER A 173 -12.37 -11.73 -8.93
CA SER A 173 -11.54 -11.73 -10.14
C SER A 173 -10.09 -12.11 -9.86
N LEU A 174 -9.58 -11.81 -8.67
CA LEU A 174 -8.21 -12.16 -8.30
C LEU A 174 -8.12 -13.61 -7.80
N LYS A 175 -7.22 -14.36 -8.42
CA LYS A 175 -6.89 -15.74 -8.05
C LYS A 175 -5.52 -15.78 -7.39
N ILE A 176 -5.38 -16.69 -6.42
CA ILE A 176 -4.11 -16.99 -5.76
C ILE A 176 -3.59 -18.30 -6.37
N ILE A 177 -2.37 -18.28 -6.87
CA ILE A 177 -1.72 -19.43 -7.50
C ILE A 177 -0.35 -19.61 -6.84
N GLU A 178 -0.10 -20.79 -6.29
CA GLU A 178 1.22 -21.15 -5.77
C GLU A 178 2.08 -21.75 -6.88
N ILE A 179 3.28 -21.20 -7.06
CA ILE A 179 4.23 -21.63 -8.09
C ILE A 179 5.61 -21.74 -7.44
N GLU A 180 6.13 -22.96 -7.37
CA GLU A 180 7.45 -23.28 -6.79
C GLU A 180 7.63 -22.76 -5.36
N THR A 181 8.26 -21.59 -5.21
CA THR A 181 8.61 -20.96 -3.93
C THR A 181 7.88 -19.65 -3.70
N ILE A 182 7.04 -19.23 -4.64
CA ILE A 182 6.30 -17.96 -4.60
C ILE A 182 4.80 -18.19 -4.71
N ILE A 183 4.03 -17.23 -4.22
CA ILE A 183 2.57 -17.18 -4.40
C ILE A 183 2.23 -15.95 -5.24
N ASP A 184 1.57 -16.19 -6.36
CA ASP A 184 1.12 -15.15 -7.28
C ASP A 184 -0.34 -14.82 -7.07
N ILE A 185 -0.64 -13.52 -7.10
CA ILE A 185 -1.99 -12.98 -7.23
C ILE A 185 -2.18 -12.58 -8.69
N VAL A 186 -3.15 -13.20 -9.35
CA VAL A 186 -3.34 -13.12 -10.81
C VAL A 186 -4.75 -12.61 -11.13
N ASP A 187 -4.84 -11.69 -12.09
CA ASP A 187 -6.08 -11.32 -12.77
C ASP A 187 -6.08 -11.95 -14.17
N ASN A 188 -6.94 -12.95 -14.38
CA ASN A 188 -6.96 -13.76 -15.61
C ASN A 188 -5.59 -14.38 -15.93
N GLU A 189 -4.87 -13.84 -16.92
CA GLU A 189 -3.53 -14.29 -17.35
C GLU A 189 -2.41 -13.35 -16.88
N LYS A 190 -2.74 -12.26 -16.17
CA LYS A 190 -1.79 -11.22 -15.78
C LYS A 190 -1.46 -11.31 -14.30
N ILE A 191 -0.18 -11.51 -13.99
CA ILE A 191 0.32 -11.47 -12.62
C ILE A 191 0.28 -10.03 -12.11
N ILE A 192 -0.45 -9.81 -11.02
CA ILE A 192 -0.55 -8.52 -10.34
C ILE A 192 0.59 -8.38 -9.34
N LEU A 193 0.76 -9.39 -8.50
CA LEU A 193 1.72 -9.40 -7.39
C LEU A 193 2.28 -10.81 -7.20
N SER A 194 3.58 -10.90 -6.94
CA SER A 194 4.26 -12.15 -6.55
C SER A 194 4.81 -11.99 -5.14
N ILE A 195 4.54 -12.98 -4.29
CA ILE A 195 4.87 -12.98 -2.86
C ILE A 195 5.92 -14.05 -2.59
N SER A 196 7.02 -13.65 -1.97
CA SER A 196 8.12 -14.54 -1.57
C SER A 196 8.15 -14.78 -0.06
N ASP A 197 8.95 -15.75 0.38
CA ASP A 197 9.19 -16.00 1.81
C ASP A 197 9.70 -14.75 2.53
N ASN A 198 10.53 -13.95 1.85
CA ASN A 198 11.04 -12.69 2.40
C ASN A 198 9.91 -11.70 2.69
N ASP A 199 8.90 -11.62 1.83
CA ASP A 199 7.74 -10.76 2.02
C ASP A 199 6.91 -11.23 3.22
N ALA A 200 6.74 -12.54 3.39
CA ALA A 200 6.06 -13.16 4.52
C ALA A 200 6.79 -12.89 5.85
N ILE A 201 8.11 -13.03 5.87
CA ILE A 201 8.96 -12.71 7.04
C ILE A 201 8.83 -11.23 7.41
N TRP A 202 8.90 -10.32 6.45
CA TRP A 202 8.72 -8.88 6.71
C TRP A 202 7.34 -8.57 7.29
N ASN A 203 6.32 -9.35 6.97
CA ASN A 203 4.96 -9.16 7.49
C ASN A 203 4.63 -10.03 8.71
N ASN A 204 5.59 -10.79 9.23
CA ASN A 204 5.41 -11.72 10.34
C ASN A 204 4.21 -12.68 10.14
N THR A 205 4.11 -13.24 8.94
CA THR A 205 3.00 -14.10 8.52
C THR A 205 3.51 -15.21 7.59
N THR A 206 2.64 -16.12 7.17
CA THR A 206 2.89 -17.10 6.10
C THR A 206 2.68 -16.45 4.73
N LYS A 207 3.17 -17.08 3.64
CA LYS A 207 2.96 -16.55 2.28
C LYS A 207 1.49 -16.58 1.90
N GLU A 208 0.81 -17.63 2.31
CA GLU A 208 -0.58 -17.96 2.03
C GLU A 208 -1.49 -16.91 2.67
N ASP A 209 -1.30 -16.66 3.98
CA ASP A 209 -2.05 -15.64 4.71
C ASP A 209 -1.75 -14.24 4.16
N LEU A 210 -0.49 -13.96 3.79
CA LEU A 210 -0.12 -12.68 3.19
C LEU A 210 -0.78 -12.48 1.82
N ALA A 211 -0.87 -13.55 1.01
CA ALA A 211 -1.52 -13.51 -0.29
C ALA A 211 -3.01 -13.23 -0.15
N ILE A 212 -3.69 -13.89 0.78
CA ILE A 212 -5.10 -13.64 1.08
C ILE A 212 -5.30 -12.20 1.55
N HIS A 213 -4.46 -11.73 2.48
CA HIS A 213 -4.54 -10.38 3.01
C HIS A 213 -4.33 -9.31 1.91
N TYR A 214 -3.28 -9.44 1.09
CA TYR A 214 -3.01 -8.51 0.00
C TYR A 214 -4.06 -8.59 -1.11
N LYS A 215 -4.57 -9.77 -1.43
CA LYS A 215 -5.70 -9.94 -2.35
C LYS A 215 -6.89 -9.10 -1.88
N ASN A 216 -7.29 -9.26 -0.62
CA ASN A 216 -8.43 -8.53 -0.04
C ASN A 216 -8.20 -7.01 -0.06
N ILE A 217 -6.99 -6.53 0.26
CA ILE A 217 -6.66 -5.09 0.17
C ILE A 217 -6.84 -4.59 -1.26
N ILE A 218 -6.33 -5.32 -2.26
CA ILE A 218 -6.40 -4.92 -3.67
C ILE A 218 -7.84 -4.95 -4.17
N GLU A 219 -8.60 -6.01 -3.88
CA GLU A 219 -10.01 -6.12 -4.27
C GLU A 219 -10.83 -4.96 -3.69
N ASN A 220 -10.69 -4.69 -2.39
CA ASN A 220 -11.38 -3.58 -1.74
C ASN A 220 -10.98 -2.22 -2.33
N ALA A 221 -9.70 -2.01 -2.64
CA ALA A 221 -9.24 -0.77 -3.25
C ALA A 221 -9.86 -0.54 -4.64
N VAL A 222 -9.93 -1.59 -5.47
CA VAL A 222 -10.55 -1.52 -6.80
C VAL A 222 -12.07 -1.32 -6.70
N LEU A 223 -12.74 -2.02 -5.78
CA LEU A 223 -14.18 -1.88 -5.57
C LEU A 223 -14.56 -0.49 -5.05
N ASN A 224 -13.81 0.02 -4.08
CA ASN A 224 -14.00 1.37 -3.56
C ASN A 224 -13.81 2.39 -4.68
N TYR A 225 -12.74 2.29 -5.46
CA TYR A 225 -12.55 3.17 -6.61
C TYR A 225 -13.74 3.12 -7.57
N LYS A 226 -14.19 1.92 -7.98
CA LYS A 226 -15.35 1.76 -8.87
C LYS A 226 -16.63 2.38 -8.30
N LYS A 227 -16.84 2.27 -6.99
CA LYS A 227 -18.00 2.84 -6.30
C LYS A 227 -17.95 4.37 -6.33
N GLU A 228 -16.80 4.96 -5.98
CA GLU A 228 -16.60 6.41 -5.98
C GLU A 228 -16.67 6.99 -7.41
N THR A 229 -16.19 6.26 -8.43
CA THR A 229 -16.25 6.69 -9.83
C THR A 229 -17.49 6.21 -10.58
N SER A 230 -18.45 5.58 -9.92
CA SER A 230 -19.64 5.07 -10.61
C SER A 230 -20.52 6.23 -11.09
N LEU A 231 -21.13 6.09 -12.28
CA LEU A 231 -22.02 7.12 -12.84
C LEU A 231 -23.17 7.48 -11.90
N ILE A 232 -23.62 6.53 -11.07
CA ILE A 232 -24.68 6.74 -10.09
C ILE A 232 -24.20 7.66 -8.96
N THR A 233 -22.97 7.46 -8.47
CA THR A 233 -22.36 8.34 -7.47
C THR A 233 -22.21 9.75 -8.02
N LEU A 234 -21.66 9.88 -9.23
CA LEU A 234 -21.52 11.17 -9.91
C LEU A 234 -22.87 11.87 -10.12
N LEU A 235 -23.89 11.12 -10.56
CA LEU A 235 -25.22 11.69 -10.76
C LEU A 235 -25.87 12.16 -9.45
N LYS A 236 -25.65 11.42 -8.35
CA LYS A 236 -26.12 11.82 -7.02
C LYS A 236 -25.44 13.12 -6.55
N GLU A 237 -24.14 13.25 -6.76
CA GLU A 237 -23.39 14.46 -6.42
C GLU A 237 -23.87 15.67 -7.24
N ILE A 238 -24.02 15.50 -8.56
CA ILE A 238 -24.57 16.54 -9.44
C ILE A 238 -26.00 16.91 -9.02
N GLY A 239 -26.84 15.92 -8.70
CA GLY A 239 -28.20 16.13 -8.24
C GLY A 239 -28.27 16.92 -6.93
N LEU A 240 -27.38 16.61 -5.97
CA LEU A 240 -27.26 17.36 -4.70
C LEU A 240 -26.79 18.80 -4.94
N ALA A 241 -25.79 19.01 -5.80
CA ALA A 241 -25.32 20.35 -6.15
C ALA A 241 -26.44 21.19 -6.80
N LEU A 242 -27.21 20.59 -7.71
CA LEU A 242 -28.34 21.26 -8.37
C LEU A 242 -29.47 21.58 -7.38
N LEU A 243 -29.76 20.67 -6.45
CA LEU A 243 -30.75 20.89 -5.39
C LEU A 243 -30.38 22.08 -4.49
N ILE A 244 -29.10 22.22 -4.11
CA ILE A 244 -28.61 23.37 -3.36
C ILE A 244 -28.86 24.67 -4.13
N ILE A 245 -28.55 24.70 -5.43
CA ILE A 245 -28.80 25.87 -6.29
C ILE A 245 -30.28 26.25 -6.29
N VAL A 246 -31.19 25.27 -6.43
CA VAL A 246 -32.64 25.50 -6.40
C VAL A 246 -33.08 26.10 -5.06
N ILE A 247 -32.59 25.58 -3.94
CA ILE A 247 -32.89 26.11 -2.59
C ILE A 247 -32.41 27.56 -2.48
N PHE A 248 -31.19 27.87 -2.93
CA PHE A 248 -30.67 29.23 -2.93
C PHE A 248 -31.55 30.20 -3.76
N LEU A 249 -31.99 29.79 -4.95
CA LEU A 249 -32.89 30.60 -5.78
C LEU A 249 -34.24 30.84 -5.09
N PHE A 250 -34.79 29.83 -4.43
CA PHE A 250 -36.00 29.97 -3.63
C PHE A 250 -35.82 30.95 -2.48
N LEU A 251 -34.72 30.84 -1.71
CA LEU A 251 -34.42 31.76 -0.61
C LEU A 251 -34.35 33.20 -1.11
N ILE A 252 -33.62 33.48 -2.20
CA ILE A 252 -33.54 34.82 -2.79
C ILE A 252 -34.93 35.33 -3.16
N LYS A 253 -35.74 34.50 -3.84
CA LYS A 253 -37.11 34.86 -4.25
C LYS A 253 -38.00 35.20 -3.05
N TYR A 254 -37.93 34.41 -1.97
CA TYR A 254 -38.69 34.67 -0.76
C TYR A 254 -38.18 35.89 0.00
N CYS A 255 -36.87 36.11 0.11
CA CYS A 255 -36.31 37.32 0.68
C CYS A 255 -36.82 38.57 -0.03
N VAL A 256 -36.75 38.62 -1.37
CA VAL A 256 -37.27 39.76 -2.15
C VAL A 256 -38.77 39.96 -1.92
N LYS A 257 -39.55 38.87 -1.86
CA LYS A 257 -41.00 38.94 -1.59
C LYS A 257 -41.28 39.50 -0.19
N LEU A 258 -40.53 39.07 0.83
CA LEU A 258 -40.66 39.57 2.19
C LEU A 258 -40.30 41.05 2.30
N PHE A 259 -39.18 41.48 1.70
CA PHE A 259 -38.79 42.89 1.70
C PHE A 259 -39.86 43.78 1.03
N LYS A 260 -40.41 43.36 -0.11
CA LYS A 260 -41.51 44.09 -0.76
C LYS A 260 -42.77 44.15 0.10
N TRP A 261 -43.12 43.05 0.77
CA TRP A 261 -44.25 43.01 1.69
C TRP A 261 -44.06 43.94 2.89
N SER A 262 -42.87 43.93 3.51
CA SER A 262 -42.52 44.81 4.62
C SER A 262 -42.55 46.29 4.19
N ALA A 263 -41.98 46.63 3.03
CA ALA A 263 -42.00 47.99 2.51
C ALA A 263 -43.43 48.51 2.25
N ASN A 264 -44.28 47.68 1.63
CA ASN A 264 -45.68 48.04 1.42
C ASN A 264 -46.44 48.23 2.74
N LYS A 265 -46.14 47.43 3.78
CA LYS A 265 -46.75 47.57 5.10
C LYS A 265 -46.35 48.86 5.81
N ILE A 266 -45.11 49.32 5.63
CA ILE A 266 -44.64 50.61 6.15
C ILE A 266 -45.38 51.76 5.45
N LEU A 267 -45.46 51.74 4.11
CA LEU A 267 -46.18 52.76 3.33
C LEU A 267 -47.68 52.83 3.65
N GLU A 268 -48.31 51.69 3.95
CA GLU A 268 -49.73 51.64 4.35
C GLU A 268 -49.98 52.28 5.72
N GLN A 269 -48.99 52.29 6.61
CA GLN A 269 -49.10 52.95 7.92
C GLN A 269 -48.75 54.44 7.87
N GLU A 270 -47.85 54.87 6.98
CA GLU A 270 -47.57 56.29 6.76
C GLU A 270 -48.77 57.04 6.17
N ASN A 271 -49.53 56.42 5.26
CA ASN A 271 -50.75 57.00 4.68
C ASN A 271 -51.98 57.00 5.60
N LYS A 272 -51.87 56.46 6.82
CA LYS A 272 -52.96 56.44 7.84
C LYS A 272 -52.75 57.48 8.96
N LYS A 273 -51.68 58.27 8.90
CA LYS A 273 -51.48 59.47 9.73
C LYS A 273 -51.95 60.71 9.00
#